data_AF-L0DN10-F1
#
_entry.id   AF-L0DN10-F1
#
_cell.length_a   1.000
_cell.length_b   1.000
_cell.length_c   1.000
_cell.angle_alpha   90.00
_cell.angle_beta   90.00
_cell.angle_gamma   90.00
#
_symmetry.space_group_name_H-M   'P 1'
#
loop_
_entity.id
_entity.type
_entity.pdbx_description
1 polymer ?
#
loop_
_entity_poly.entity_id
_entity_poly.type
_entity_poly.pdbx_seq_one_letter_code
_entity_poly.pdbx_strand_id
1 'polypeptide(L)'
;MRITASLIFALLTLAASAGFPGCGNHAVEFDKAVEQNPESLAQEFLFRYKALPDRASARQKARMAALEKAEAAVPEAVDQTKSERGETTKKVTVPTLEGLLTETEGKVAGIPGMSRTEAGKQVVEFLAKESAITPDDLRLIRERLAK
;
A
#
# COMPACT_ATOMS: atom_id res chain seq x y z
N MET A 1 -13.38 57.74 27.67
CA MET A 1 -13.79 57.22 26.36
C MET A 1 -12.53 57.06 25.52
N ARG A 2 -12.24 55.83 25.06
CA ARG A 2 -11.07 55.49 24.24
C ARG A 2 -11.49 55.57 22.78
N ILE A 3 -10.77 56.33 21.96
CA ILE A 3 -10.89 56.29 20.50
C ILE A 3 -9.53 55.86 19.95
N THR A 4 -9.53 54.66 19.39
CA THR A 4 -8.48 54.02 18.60
C THR A 4 -8.53 54.56 17.17
N ALA A 5 -7.40 54.85 16.54
CA ALA A 5 -7.19 54.57 15.11
C ALA A 5 -5.76 54.87 14.65
N SER A 6 -5.28 54.02 13.76
CA SER A 6 -4.27 54.30 12.73
C SER A 6 -2.82 54.45 13.16
N LEU A 7 -2.09 53.32 13.14
CA LEU A 7 -0.74 53.25 12.54
C LEU A 7 -0.22 51.80 12.53
N ILE A 8 -0.89 50.89 11.81
CA ILE A 8 -0.31 49.57 11.48
C ILE A 8 -0.73 49.22 10.05
N PHE A 9 -0.16 49.92 9.07
CA PHE A 9 -0.36 49.67 7.64
C PHE A 9 1.02 49.61 6.96
N ALA A 10 1.88 48.67 7.37
CA ALA A 10 3.18 48.46 6.75
C ALA A 10 3.81 47.06 7.01
N LEU A 11 3.03 46.06 7.39
CA LEU A 11 3.55 44.71 7.73
C LEU A 11 2.74 43.58 7.09
N LEU A 12 2.07 43.86 5.96
CA LEU A 12 1.18 42.92 5.28
C LEU A 12 1.58 42.65 3.82
N THR A 13 2.88 42.61 3.54
CA THR A 13 3.40 42.19 2.22
C THR A 13 4.68 41.34 2.36
N LEU A 14 4.68 40.37 3.28
CA LEU A 14 5.71 39.32 3.32
C LEU A 14 5.10 37.97 3.73
N ALA A 15 3.92 37.64 3.20
CA ALA A 15 3.24 36.36 3.44
C ALA A 15 2.67 35.75 2.15
N ALA A 16 3.38 35.90 1.03
CA ALA A 16 2.93 35.42 -0.29
C ALA A 16 3.99 34.62 -1.05
N SER A 17 4.84 33.87 -0.34
CA SER A 17 5.80 32.95 -0.97
C SER A 17 5.96 31.63 -0.21
N ALA A 18 4.86 31.05 0.25
CA ALA A 18 4.81 29.64 0.68
C ALA A 18 3.82 28.82 -0.18
N GLY A 19 3.61 29.27 -1.42
CA GLY A 19 2.79 28.61 -2.43
C GLY A 19 3.60 27.64 -3.29
N PHE A 20 4.25 26.65 -2.67
CA PHE A 20 4.63 25.39 -3.32
C PHE A 20 4.68 24.32 -2.22
N PRO A 21 3.74 23.37 -2.13
CA PRO A 21 3.98 22.15 -1.39
C PRO A 21 5.04 21.36 -2.17
N GLY A 22 6.31 21.66 -1.91
CA GLY A 22 7.41 20.80 -2.29
C GLY A 22 7.17 19.43 -1.65
N CYS A 23 7.06 18.40 -2.49
CA CYS A 23 7.32 17.02 -2.09
C CYS A 23 8.67 16.97 -1.37
N GLY A 24 8.68 16.51 -0.13
CA GLY A 24 9.92 16.10 0.54
C GLY A 24 10.54 17.18 1.41
N ASN A 25 10.31 17.04 2.72
CA ASN A 25 11.33 17.07 3.77
C ASN A 25 10.71 17.26 5.16
N HIS A 26 9.60 16.56 5.43
CA HIS A 26 9.46 16.00 6.77
C HIS A 26 9.96 14.57 6.66
N ALA A 27 11.21 14.36 7.08
CA ALA A 27 11.67 13.05 7.51
C ALA A 27 10.80 12.69 8.72
N VAL A 28 9.59 12.20 8.45
CA VAL A 28 8.89 11.33 9.38
C VAL A 28 9.86 10.18 9.54
N GLU A 29 10.52 10.09 10.69
CA GLU A 29 11.15 8.84 11.11
C GLU A 29 10.03 7.80 11.01
N PHE A 30 10.05 7.05 9.92
CA PHE A 30 9.07 6.02 9.68
C PHE A 30 9.42 4.95 10.70
N ASP A 31 8.75 4.98 11.84
CA ASP A 31 8.87 3.96 12.85
C ASP A 31 8.54 2.64 12.13
N LYS A 32 9.56 1.84 11.83
CA LYS A 32 9.37 0.56 11.13
C LYS A 32 8.59 -0.42 12.00
N ALA A 33 8.36 -0.07 13.27
CA ALA A 33 7.36 -0.64 14.13
C ALA A 33 6.00 0.06 13.98
N VAL A 34 5.60 0.53 12.79
CA VAL A 34 4.17 0.59 12.43
C VAL A 34 3.66 -0.82 12.71
N GLU A 35 2.96 -0.92 13.83
CA GLU A 35 2.57 -2.16 14.46
C GLU A 35 1.85 -3.00 13.42
N GLN A 36 2.51 -4.08 12.95
CA GLN A 36 1.81 -5.07 12.15
C GLN A 36 0.77 -5.69 13.08
N ASN A 37 -0.45 -5.21 12.94
CA ASN A 37 -1.60 -5.63 13.71
C ASN A 37 -2.62 -6.23 12.74
N PRO A 38 -3.60 -7.00 13.24
CA PRO A 38 -4.54 -7.69 12.37
C PRO A 38 -5.38 -6.76 11.48
N GLU A 39 -5.66 -5.53 11.95
CA GLU A 39 -6.41 -4.54 11.17
C GLU A 39 -5.60 -4.00 9.99
N SER A 40 -4.35 -3.59 10.22
CA SER A 40 -3.46 -3.08 9.17
C SER A 40 -3.18 -4.17 8.12
N LEU A 41 -3.05 -5.42 8.54
CA LEU A 41 -2.90 -6.55 7.63
C LEU A 41 -4.17 -6.83 6.82
N ALA A 42 -5.36 -6.71 7.41
CA ALA A 42 -6.63 -6.82 6.69
C ALA A 42 -6.81 -5.70 5.66
N GLN A 43 -6.42 -4.46 5.99
CA GLN A 43 -6.46 -3.34 5.06
C GLN A 43 -5.49 -3.53 3.89
N GLU A 44 -4.26 -4.00 4.15
CA GLU A 44 -3.30 -4.34 3.10
C GLU A 44 -3.86 -5.45 2.18
N PHE A 45 -4.42 -6.51 2.78
CA PHE A 45 -5.07 -7.60 2.05
C PHE A 45 -6.16 -7.06 1.13
N LEU A 46 -7.09 -6.26 1.68
CA LEU A 46 -8.22 -5.72 0.93
C LEU A 46 -7.76 -4.83 -0.23
N PHE A 47 -6.75 -3.99 -0.01
CA PHE A 47 -6.17 -3.15 -1.04
C PHE A 47 -5.63 -3.97 -2.21
N ARG A 48 -4.86 -5.03 -1.91
CA ARG A 48 -4.29 -5.92 -2.93
C ARG A 48 -5.34 -6.82 -3.57
N TYR A 49 -6.34 -7.26 -2.81
CA TYR A 49 -7.46 -8.04 -3.29
C TYR A 49 -8.27 -7.26 -4.36
N LYS A 50 -8.57 -5.98 -4.12
CA LYS A 50 -9.23 -5.11 -5.11
C LYS A 50 -8.39 -4.86 -6.36
N ALA A 51 -7.08 -5.07 -6.28
CA ALA A 51 -6.14 -4.95 -7.39
C ALA A 51 -5.92 -6.28 -8.15
N LEU A 52 -6.53 -7.38 -7.73
CA LEU A 52 -6.45 -8.66 -8.46
C LEU A 52 -7.04 -8.51 -9.87
N PRO A 53 -6.48 -9.18 -10.90
CA PRO A 53 -6.91 -9.01 -12.29
C PRO A 53 -8.42 -9.21 -12.50
N ASP A 54 -9.03 -10.17 -11.81
CA ASP A 54 -10.45 -10.47 -11.98
C ASP A 54 -11.36 -9.43 -11.31
N ARG A 55 -10.82 -8.63 -10.39
CA ARG A 55 -11.55 -7.71 -9.50
C ARG A 55 -11.22 -6.24 -9.78
N ALA A 56 -10.10 -6.00 -10.44
CA ALA A 56 -9.62 -4.67 -10.77
C ALA A 56 -10.60 -3.96 -11.71
N SER A 57 -10.85 -2.68 -11.44
CA SER A 57 -11.62 -1.82 -12.33
C SER A 57 -10.95 -1.70 -13.71
N ALA A 58 -11.70 -1.36 -14.76
CA ALA A 58 -11.14 -1.12 -16.10
C ALA A 58 -10.00 -0.09 -16.09
N ARG A 59 -10.09 0.95 -15.23
CA ARG A 59 -9.02 1.94 -15.03
C ARG A 59 -7.76 1.33 -14.43
N GLN A 60 -7.90 0.47 -13.42
CA GLN A 60 -6.74 -0.23 -12.83
C GLN A 60 -6.14 -1.23 -13.80
N LYS A 61 -6.95 -1.97 -14.55
CA LYS A 61 -6.50 -2.88 -15.62
C LYS A 61 -5.69 -2.12 -16.68
N ALA A 62 -6.19 -0.98 -17.14
CA ALA A 62 -5.48 -0.12 -18.09
C ALA A 62 -4.15 0.39 -17.51
N ARG A 63 -4.11 0.75 -16.23
CA ARG A 63 -2.87 1.16 -15.54
C ARG A 63 -1.86 0.01 -15.44
N MET A 64 -2.30 -1.20 -15.10
CA MET A 64 -1.42 -2.38 -15.03
C MET A 64 -0.88 -2.74 -16.41
N ALA A 65 -1.73 -2.73 -17.45
CA ALA A 65 -1.29 -2.96 -18.82
C ALA A 65 -0.32 -1.86 -19.32
N ALA A 66 -0.49 -0.62 -18.87
CA ALA A 66 0.44 0.47 -19.18
C ALA A 66 1.80 0.28 -18.48
N LEU A 67 1.81 -0.21 -17.24
CA LEU A 67 3.04 -0.54 -16.51
C LEU A 67 3.78 -1.73 -17.17
N GLU A 68 3.06 -2.78 -17.52
CA GLU A 68 3.62 -3.95 -18.23
C GLU A 68 4.23 -3.55 -19.58
N LYS A 69 3.54 -2.66 -20.32
CA LYS A 69 4.08 -2.09 -21.57
C LYS A 69 5.28 -1.18 -21.34
N ALA A 70 5.31 -0.41 -20.26
CA ALA A 70 6.44 0.45 -19.93
C ALA A 70 7.68 -0.36 -19.56
N GLU A 71 7.53 -1.45 -18.81
CA GLU A 71 8.62 -2.38 -18.49
C GLU A 71 9.11 -3.13 -19.74
N ALA A 72 8.20 -3.55 -20.62
CA ALA A 72 8.56 -4.19 -21.90
C ALA A 72 9.21 -3.22 -22.91
N ALA A 73 9.00 -1.91 -22.76
CA ALA A 73 9.56 -0.88 -23.63
C ALA A 73 10.90 -0.31 -23.14
N VAL A 74 11.42 -0.76 -21.99
CA VAL A 74 12.80 -0.48 -21.60
C VAL A 74 13.70 -1.28 -22.54
N PRO A 75 14.49 -0.64 -23.44
CA PRO A 75 15.46 -1.36 -24.23
C PRO A 75 16.43 -2.04 -23.26
N GLU A 76 16.71 -3.33 -23.46
CA GLU A 76 17.81 -4.01 -22.78
C GLU A 76 19.04 -3.10 -22.90
N ALA A 77 19.44 -2.48 -21.78
CA ALA A 77 20.50 -1.50 -21.80
C ALA A 77 21.75 -2.16 -22.39
N VAL A 78 22.11 -1.66 -23.57
CA VAL A 78 23.34 -1.97 -24.29
C VAL A 78 24.50 -1.62 -23.37
N ASP A 79 25.38 -2.60 -23.12
CA ASP A 79 26.65 -2.51 -22.41
C ASP A 79 26.66 -1.71 -21.09
N GLN A 80 26.42 -2.41 -19.98
CA GLN A 80 26.97 -2.03 -18.68
C GLN A 80 28.01 -3.06 -18.27
N THR A 81 29.25 -2.60 -18.24
CA THR A 81 30.46 -3.31 -17.85
C THR A 81 30.33 -4.01 -16.49
N LYS A 82 30.53 -5.33 -16.52
CA LYS A 82 31.21 -6.18 -15.53
C LYS A 82 31.03 -5.79 -14.04
N SER A 83 30.25 -6.63 -13.35
CA SER A 83 30.01 -6.76 -11.90
C SER A 83 28.64 -6.22 -11.49
N GLU A 84 27.83 -7.08 -10.85
CA GLU A 84 26.48 -6.80 -10.30
C GLU A 84 25.26 -7.08 -11.20
N ARG A 85 25.37 -7.93 -12.22
CA ARG A 85 24.18 -8.54 -12.85
C ARG A 85 23.78 -9.85 -12.18
N GLY A 86 23.58 -9.77 -10.86
CA GLY A 86 22.83 -10.77 -10.09
C GLY A 86 21.36 -10.36 -9.95
N GLU A 87 20.86 -9.50 -10.85
CA GLU A 87 19.48 -9.02 -10.79
C GLU A 87 18.61 -10.02 -11.53
N THR A 88 18.10 -10.99 -10.75
CA THR A 88 17.01 -11.88 -11.16
C THR A 88 15.95 -11.07 -11.88
N THR A 89 15.79 -11.29 -13.18
CA THR A 89 14.57 -10.98 -13.94
C THR A 89 13.43 -11.75 -13.28
N LYS A 90 12.88 -11.18 -12.19
CA LYS A 90 11.68 -11.71 -11.54
C LYS A 90 10.58 -11.55 -12.58
N LYS A 91 10.18 -12.66 -13.20
CA LYS A 91 8.93 -12.72 -13.96
C LYS A 91 7.87 -12.01 -13.13
N VAL A 92 7.18 -11.06 -13.74
CA VAL A 92 6.01 -10.42 -13.15
C VAL A 92 4.98 -11.53 -12.92
N THR A 93 4.97 -12.10 -11.71
CA THR A 93 3.96 -13.07 -11.32
C THR A 93 2.66 -12.31 -11.25
N VAL A 94 1.73 -12.63 -12.15
CA VAL A 94 0.37 -12.07 -12.11
C VAL A 94 -0.18 -12.31 -10.70
N PRO A 95 -0.59 -11.26 -9.97
CA PRO A 95 -1.03 -11.41 -8.60
C PRO A 95 -2.31 -12.26 -8.56
N THR A 96 -2.28 -13.36 -7.80
CA THR A 96 -3.40 -14.27 -7.59
C THR A 96 -3.92 -14.19 -6.17
N LEU A 97 -5.18 -14.62 -5.96
CA LEU A 97 -5.76 -14.72 -4.62
C LEU A 97 -4.94 -15.68 -3.73
N GLU A 98 -4.48 -16.80 -4.29
CA GLU A 98 -3.67 -17.79 -3.56
C GLU A 98 -2.31 -17.23 -3.14
N GLY A 99 -1.65 -16.47 -4.02
CA GLY A 99 -0.40 -15.79 -3.67
C GLY A 99 -0.60 -14.78 -2.54
N LEU A 100 -1.67 -13.98 -2.62
CA LEU A 100 -2.02 -13.02 -1.58
C LEU A 100 -2.33 -13.70 -0.24
N LEU A 101 -3.04 -14.83 -0.25
CA LEU A 101 -3.30 -15.63 0.95
C LEU A 101 -2.01 -16.17 1.57
N THR A 102 -1.11 -16.71 0.75
CA THR A 102 0.18 -17.25 1.20
C THR A 102 1.06 -16.19 1.85
N GLU A 103 1.14 -15.00 1.23
CA GLU A 103 1.87 -13.86 1.81
C GLU A 103 1.25 -13.41 3.14
N THR A 104 -0.07 -13.35 3.20
CA THR A 104 -0.81 -12.93 4.40
C THR A 104 -0.63 -13.93 5.54
N GLU A 105 -0.68 -15.23 5.27
CA GLU A 105 -0.37 -16.28 6.24
C GLU A 105 1.01 -16.12 6.87
N GLY A 106 2.01 -15.76 6.05
CA GLY A 106 3.37 -15.49 6.53
C GLY A 106 3.42 -14.27 7.47
N LYS A 107 2.67 -13.22 7.15
CA LYS A 107 2.60 -11.99 7.94
C LYS A 107 1.82 -12.16 9.24
N VAL A 108 0.74 -12.95 9.23
CA VAL A 108 -0.05 -13.25 10.44
C VAL A 108 0.82 -13.86 11.54
N ALA A 109 1.81 -14.70 11.19
CA ALA A 109 2.75 -15.28 12.14
C ALA A 109 3.73 -14.27 12.76
N GLY A 110 3.89 -13.09 12.16
CA GLY A 110 4.78 -12.03 12.62
C GLY A 110 4.13 -10.99 13.54
N ILE A 111 2.83 -11.13 13.85
CA ILE A 111 2.10 -10.16 14.68
C ILE A 111 2.53 -10.33 16.15
N PRO A 112 3.09 -9.28 16.79
CA PRO A 112 3.59 -9.38 18.15
C PRO A 112 2.45 -9.57 19.15
N GLY A 113 2.67 -10.42 20.17
CA GLY A 113 1.72 -10.61 21.27
C GLY A 113 0.49 -11.46 20.96
N MET A 114 0.36 -12.03 19.75
CA MET A 114 -0.76 -12.91 19.37
C MET A 114 -0.26 -14.25 18.82
N SER A 115 -1.09 -15.28 18.97
CA SER A 115 -0.86 -16.53 18.23
C SER A 115 -1.24 -16.36 16.75
N ARG A 116 -0.60 -17.14 15.86
CA ARG A 116 -0.94 -17.14 14.42
C ARG A 116 -2.44 -17.36 14.19
N THR A 117 -3.04 -18.32 14.89
CA THR A 117 -4.47 -18.63 14.76
C THR A 117 -5.36 -17.47 15.23
N GLU A 118 -5.00 -16.82 16.32
CA GLU A 118 -5.76 -15.67 16.85
C GLU A 118 -5.67 -14.45 15.93
N ALA A 119 -4.46 -14.10 15.50
CA ALA A 119 -4.24 -13.02 14.56
C ALA A 119 -4.95 -13.29 13.22
N GLY A 120 -4.92 -14.53 12.72
CA GLY A 120 -5.62 -14.94 11.52
C GLY A 120 -7.14 -14.84 11.64
N LYS A 121 -7.71 -15.20 12.80
CA LYS A 121 -9.14 -15.01 13.09
C LYS A 121 -9.53 -13.53 13.07
N GLN A 122 -8.75 -12.66 13.71
CA GLN A 122 -9.03 -11.22 13.70
C GLN A 122 -8.97 -10.62 12.29
N VAL A 123 -7.98 -11.02 11.48
CA VAL A 123 -7.92 -10.61 10.06
C VAL A 123 -9.21 -11.04 9.33
N VAL A 124 -9.66 -12.28 9.51
CA VAL A 124 -10.91 -12.77 8.90
C VAL A 124 -12.13 -11.98 9.37
N GLU A 125 -12.19 -11.60 10.65
CA GLU A 125 -13.28 -10.77 11.20
C GLU A 125 -13.33 -9.37 10.60
N PHE A 126 -12.17 -8.75 10.36
CA PHE A 126 -12.09 -7.47 9.65
C PHE A 126 -12.54 -7.62 8.20
N LEU A 127 -12.04 -8.63 7.49
CA LEU A 127 -12.40 -8.90 6.10
C LEU A 127 -13.88 -9.28 5.92
N ALA A 128 -14.49 -9.94 6.89
CA ALA A 128 -15.91 -10.30 6.85
C ALA A 128 -16.87 -9.09 6.86
N LYS A 129 -16.39 -7.92 7.32
CA LYS A 129 -17.15 -6.66 7.30
C LYS A 129 -17.08 -5.95 5.95
N GLU A 130 -16.18 -6.37 5.06
CA GLU A 130 -15.91 -5.71 3.80
C GLU A 130 -16.81 -6.25 2.68
N SER A 131 -17.70 -5.40 2.16
CA SER A 131 -18.63 -5.76 1.08
C SER A 131 -17.95 -6.09 -0.25
N ALA A 132 -16.67 -5.74 -0.39
CA ALA A 132 -15.89 -6.04 -1.59
C ALA A 132 -15.53 -7.53 -1.70
N ILE A 133 -15.57 -8.28 -0.60
CA ILE A 133 -15.17 -9.69 -0.57
C ILE A 133 -16.39 -10.57 -0.82
N THR A 134 -16.29 -11.46 -1.82
CA THR A 134 -17.39 -12.36 -2.14
C THR A 134 -17.53 -13.45 -1.06
N PRO A 135 -18.73 -14.03 -0.87
CA PRO A 135 -18.92 -15.13 0.09
C PRO A 135 -18.00 -16.32 -0.15
N ASP A 136 -17.73 -16.66 -1.41
CA ASP A 136 -16.85 -17.77 -1.78
C ASP A 136 -15.39 -17.50 -1.40
N ASP A 137 -14.90 -16.28 -1.64
CA ASP A 137 -13.55 -15.91 -1.25
C ASP A 137 -13.41 -15.81 0.26
N LEU A 138 -14.42 -15.28 0.95
CA LEU A 138 -14.42 -15.19 2.41
C LEU A 138 -14.32 -16.58 3.05
N ARG A 139 -14.97 -17.58 2.47
CA ARG A 139 -14.83 -18.99 2.88
C ARG A 139 -13.40 -19.47 2.71
N LEU A 140 -12.78 -19.25 1.54
CA LEU A 140 -11.39 -19.64 1.28
C LEU A 140 -10.41 -18.92 2.24
N ILE A 141 -10.60 -17.62 2.46
CA ILE A 141 -9.80 -16.82 3.40
C ILE A 141 -9.91 -17.40 4.82
N ARG A 142 -11.12 -17.73 5.28
CA ARG A 142 -11.36 -18.35 6.59
C ARG A 142 -10.67 -19.71 6.71
N GLU A 143 -10.82 -20.57 5.71
CA GLU A 143 -10.19 -21.91 5.69
C GLU A 143 -8.66 -21.86 5.69
N ARG A 144 -8.07 -20.76 5.25
CA ARG A 144 -6.61 -20.58 5.18
C ARG A 144 -6.05 -19.88 6.41
N LEU A 145 -6.68 -18.80 6.86
CA LEU A 145 -6.17 -17.93 7.93
C LEU A 145 -6.65 -18.31 9.34
N ALA A 146 -7.85 -18.90 9.49
CA ALA A 146 -8.42 -19.20 10.80
C ALA A 146 -8.20 -20.66 11.26
N LYS A 147 -7.17 -21.32 10.72
CA LYS A 147 -6.74 -22.68 11.10
C LYS A 147 -6.05 -22.75 12.46
#